data_AF-A0A9E4UF65-F1
#
_entry.id   AF-A0A9E4UF65-F1
#
_cell.length_a   1.000
_cell.length_b   1.000
_cell.length_c   1.000
_cell.angle_alpha   90.00
_cell.angle_beta   90.00
_cell.angle_gamma   90.00
#
_symmetry.space_group_name_H-M   'P 1'
#
loop_
_entity.id
_entity.type
_entity.pdbx_description
1 polymer ?
#
loop_
_entity_poly.entity_id
_entity_poly.type
_entity_poly.pdbx_seq_one_letter_code
_entity_poly.pdbx_strand_id
1 'polypeptide(L)' 'MKVGLQIPYFTWPGGAVQMGETLADIARTAEDAGFDSAWVMDHYFQIPMVGPAEA' A
#
# COMPACT_ATOMS: atom_id res chain seq x y z
N MET A 1 0.98 -4.88 23.29
CA MET A 1 0.90 -5.72 22.07
C MET A 1 1.29 -4.83 20.91
N LYS A 2 2.05 -5.33 19.93
CA LYS A 2 2.40 -4.54 18.74
C LYS A 2 1.64 -5.03 17.51
N VAL A 3 1.06 -4.12 16.73
CA VAL A 3 0.26 -4.46 15.55
C VAL A 3 0.79 -3.69 14.34
N GLY A 4 1.05 -4.40 13.23
CA GLY A 4 1.49 -3.81 11.97
C GLY A 4 0.40 -3.83 10.91
N LEU A 5 0.41 -2.82 10.03
CA LEU A 5 -0.44 -2.75 8.84
C LEU A 5 0.35 -3.19 7.61
N GLN A 6 -0.14 -4.20 6.90
CA GLN A 6 0.43 -4.61 5.61
C GLN A 6 -0.42 -4.05 4.46
N ILE A 7 0.23 -3.42 3.50
CA ILE A 7 -0.37 -2.79 2.31
C ILE A 7 0.17 -3.52 1.07
N PRO A 8 -0.52 -4.59 0.61
CA PRO A 8 -0.04 -5.41 -0.51
C PRO A 8 -0.52 -4.93 -1.89
N TYR A 9 -1.42 -3.93 -1.95
CA TYR A 9 -2.01 -3.44 -3.20
C TYR A 9 -1.96 -1.91 -3.28
N PHE A 10 -1.63 -1.39 -4.47
CA PHE A 10 -1.58 0.04 -4.77
C PHE A 10 -2.58 0.47 -5.85
N THR A 11 -3.45 -0.45 -6.31
CA THR A 11 -4.47 -0.18 -7.32
C THR A 11 -5.62 0.61 -6.69
N TRP A 12 -5.43 1.92 -6.58
CA TRP A 12 -6.38 2.85 -5.99
C TRP A 12 -6.95 3.84 -7.02
N PRO A 13 -8.11 4.47 -6.75
CA PRO A 13 -8.57 5.62 -7.51
C PRO A 13 -7.48 6.70 -7.58
N GLY A 14 -7.35 7.35 -8.74
CA GLY A 14 -6.31 8.35 -9.00
C GLY A 14 -5.00 7.80 -9.58
N GLY A 15 -4.80 6.48 -9.55
CA GLY A 15 -3.67 5.81 -10.20
C GLY A 15 -2.30 6.25 -9.69
N ALA A 16 -1.26 6.03 -10.50
CA ALA A 16 0.13 6.28 -10.10
C ALA A 16 0.40 7.74 -9.68
N VAL A 17 -0.31 8.72 -10.25
CA VAL A 17 -0.12 10.15 -9.94
C VAL A 17 -0.51 10.47 -8.50
N GLN A 18 -1.57 9.87 -7.98
CA GLN A 18 -2.05 10.10 -6.60
C GLN A 18 -1.48 9.08 -5.60
N MET A 19 -0.86 8.00 -6.07
CA MET A 19 -0.39 6.88 -5.25
C MET A 19 0.47 7.32 -4.05
N GLY A 20 1.38 8.28 -4.24
CA GLY A 20 2.25 8.78 -3.18
C GLY A 20 1.47 9.50 -2.07
N GLU A 21 0.55 10.38 -2.43
CA GLU A 21 -0.30 11.11 -1.48
C GLU A 21 -1.22 10.14 -0.73
N THR A 22 -1.89 9.24 -1.45
CA THR A 22 -2.77 8.21 -0.88
C THR A 22 -2.02 7.30 0.10
N LEU A 23 -0.81 6.83 -0.26
CA LEU A 23 0.01 6.00 0.65
C LEU A 23 0.38 6.77 1.93
N ALA A 24 0.70 8.04 1.80
CA ALA A 24 1.05 8.88 2.94
C ALA A 24 -0.16 9.12 3.86
N ASP A 25 -1.36 9.30 3.31
CA ASP A 25 -2.62 9.41 4.08
C ASP A 25 -2.92 8.13 4.85
N ILE A 26 -2.76 6.97 4.21
CA ILE A 26 -2.95 5.67 4.87
C ILE A 26 -1.95 5.51 6.02
N ALA A 27 -0.67 5.82 5.80
CA ALA A 27 0.37 5.68 6.82
C ALA A 27 0.11 6.58 8.04
N ARG A 28 -0.25 7.85 7.83
CA ARG A 28 -0.64 8.78 8.92
C ARG A 28 -1.85 8.27 9.68
N THR A 29 -2.88 7.83 8.97
CA THR A 29 -4.10 7.29 9.58
C THR A 29 -3.80 6.06 10.44
N ALA A 30 -2.90 5.18 9.98
CA ALA A 30 -2.49 4.00 10.73
C ALA A 30 -1.71 4.37 11.99
N GLU A 31 -0.81 5.35 11.91
CA GLU A 31 -0.08 5.89 13.06
C GLU A 31 -1.05 6.49 14.10
N ASP A 32 -1.99 7.32 13.67
CA ASP A 32 -3.03 7.90 14.55
C ASP A 32 -3.93 6.84 15.18
N ALA A 33 -4.15 5.72 14.48
CA ALA A 33 -4.91 4.58 14.99
C ALA A 33 -4.11 3.67 15.93
N GLY A 34 -2.81 3.93 16.13
CA GLY A 34 -1.96 3.20 17.07
C GLY A 34 -1.28 1.95 16.50
N PHE A 35 -1.16 1.83 15.16
CA PHE A 35 -0.32 0.79 14.56
C PHE A 35 1.16 1.10 14.79
N ASP A 36 1.95 0.07 15.10
CA ASP A 36 3.39 0.20 15.37
C ASP A 36 4.25 0.24 14.09
N SER A 37 3.72 -0.21 12.96
CA SER A 37 4.50 -0.31 11.71
C SER A 37 3.59 -0.39 10.48
N ALA A 38 4.11 0.09 9.34
CA ALA A 38 3.53 -0.10 8.02
C ALA A 38 4.50 -0.89 7.14
N TRP A 39 3.97 -1.88 6.41
CA TRP A 39 4.73 -2.77 5.54
C TRP A 39 4.14 -2.76 4.14
N VAL A 40 4.99 -2.78 3.13
CA VAL A 40 4.62 -2.80 1.71
C VAL A 40 5.13 -4.07 1.03
N MET A 41 4.59 -4.36 -0.14
CA MET A 41 5.24 -5.28 -1.09
C MET A 41 5.96 -4.48 -2.17
N ASP A 42 7.16 -4.92 -2.54
CA ASP A 42 7.97 -4.32 -3.59
C ASP A 42 8.13 -5.32 -4.75
N HIS A 43 7.31 -5.13 -5.78
CA HIS A 43 7.34 -5.95 -6.98
C HIS A 43 7.44 -5.06 -8.21
N TYR A 44 8.55 -5.20 -8.93
CA TYR A 44 8.78 -4.45 -10.17
C TYR A 44 7.93 -4.95 -11.34
N PHE A 45 7.62 -6.24 -11.35
CA PHE A 45 6.72 -6.88 -12.31
C PHE A 45 5.54 -7.49 -11.57
N GLN A 46 4.36 -7.41 -12.18
CA GLN A 46 3.17 -8.05 -11.62
C GLN A 46 3.36 -9.56 -11.40
N ILE A 47 2.85 -10.06 -10.27
CA ILE A 47 2.71 -11.48 -9.99
C ILE A 47 1.46 -12.00 -10.69
N PRO A 48 1.56 -12.95 -11.64
CA PRO A 48 0.40 -13.37 -12.46
C PRO A 48 -0.78 -13.97 -11.67
N MET A 49 -0.53 -14.55 -10.50
CA MET A 49 -1.59 -15.07 -9.62
C MET A 49 -2.40 -13.95 -8.94
N VAL A 50 -1.79 -12.76 -8.77
CA VAL A 50 -2.37 -11.64 -8.02
C VAL A 50 -3.16 -10.71 -8.95
N GLY A 51 -2.71 -10.53 -10.19
CA GLY A 51 -3.40 -9.69 -11.17
C GLY A 51 -2.79 -9.76 -12.56
N PRO A 52 -3.43 -9.12 -13.56
CA PRO A 52 -2.89 -9.00 -14.91
C PRO A 52 -1.65 -8.09 -14.91
N ALA A 53 -0.71 -8.38 -15.81
CA ALA A 53 0.44 -7.51 -16.06
C ALA A 53 -0.01 -6.08 -16.41
N GLU A 54 0.89 -5.13 -16.17
CA GLU A 54 0.72 -3.73 -16.53
C GLU A 54 0.46 -3.60 -18.05
N ALA A 55 -0.39 -2.63 -18.42
CA ALA A 55 -0.75 -2.35 -19.81
C ALA A 55 0.32 -1.49 -20.52
#